data_AF-A0A377BK25-F1
#
_entry.id   AF-A0A377BK25-F1
#
_cell.length_a   1.000
_cell.length_b   1.000
_cell.length_c   1.000
_cell.angle_alpha   90.00
_cell.angle_beta   90.00
_cell.angle_gamma   90.00
#
_symmetry.space_group_name_H-M   'P 1'
#
loop_
_entity.id
_entity.type
_entity.pdbx_description
1 polymer ?
#
loop_
_entity_poly.entity_id
_entity_poly.type
_entity_poly.pdbx_seq_one_letter_code
_entity_poly.pdbx_strand_id
1 'polypeptide(L)'
;MKLKNTLLASALLSATAFSVNAATELTPEQAAAVKPFDRVVVTGRFNAIGEAVKAVSRRADKEGAASFYVVDTSDFGNSGNWRVVADLYKADAEKQKKQVIA
;
A
#
# COMPACT_ATOMS: atom_id res chain seq x y z
N MET A 1 -36.79 38.65 8.87
CA MET A 1 -36.02 37.71 8.01
C MET A 1 -35.07 36.89 8.89
N LYS A 2 -34.94 35.58 8.64
CA LYS A 2 -34.15 34.61 9.43
C LYS A 2 -32.67 34.63 8.98
N LEU A 3 -31.73 34.95 9.87
CA LEU A 3 -30.29 34.72 9.62
C LEU A 3 -29.97 33.24 9.86
N LYS A 4 -29.30 32.64 8.90
CA LYS A 4 -29.00 31.21 8.81
C LYS A 4 -27.47 31.04 8.85
N ASN A 5 -27.02 30.18 9.74
CA ASN A 5 -25.82 29.33 9.64
C ASN A 5 -24.46 29.91 10.03
N THR A 6 -24.19 29.91 11.34
CA THR A 6 -22.84 29.89 11.94
C THR A 6 -22.31 28.44 11.90
N LEU A 7 -21.56 28.07 10.87
CA LEU A 7 -20.90 26.76 10.79
C LEU A 7 -19.44 26.87 11.28
N LEU A 8 -19.26 26.37 12.50
CA LEU A 8 -18.09 25.71 13.10
C LEU A 8 -16.79 25.73 12.26
N ALA A 9 -15.90 26.67 12.56
CA ALA A 9 -14.49 26.64 12.19
C ALA A 9 -13.65 26.20 13.41
N SER A 10 -13.52 24.89 13.65
CA SER A 10 -12.62 24.22 14.61
C SER A 10 -12.88 22.70 14.44
N ALA A 11 -11.95 21.79 14.20
CA ALA A 11 -10.53 21.75 14.46
C ALA A 11 -9.82 20.95 13.34
N LEU A 12 -8.93 21.60 12.60
CA LEU A 12 -7.94 20.96 11.74
C LEU A 12 -6.65 20.83 12.54
N LEU A 13 -6.60 19.89 13.47
CA LEU A 13 -5.34 19.51 14.10
C LEU A 13 -5.44 18.09 14.65
N SER A 14 -5.00 17.10 13.86
CA SER A 14 -4.24 15.92 14.31
C SER A 14 -4.15 14.90 13.17
N ALA A 15 -3.11 15.01 12.36
CA ALA A 15 -2.64 13.92 11.51
C ALA A 15 -1.11 13.96 11.41
N THR A 16 -0.44 13.93 12.57
CA THR A 16 0.99 13.61 12.63
C THR A 16 1.16 12.39 13.51
N ALA A 17 0.93 11.23 12.91
CA ALA A 17 1.53 9.98 13.35
C ALA A 17 1.75 9.11 12.10
N PHE A 18 2.61 9.57 11.19
CA PHE A 18 3.25 8.65 10.26
C PHE A 18 4.27 7.86 11.06
N SER A 19 3.80 6.77 11.65
CA SER A 19 4.61 5.77 12.32
C SER A 19 5.69 5.32 11.36
N VAL A 20 6.95 5.53 11.74
CA VAL A 20 8.10 5.04 11.01
C VAL A 20 8.14 3.50 11.08
N ASN A 21 8.53 2.89 9.97
CA ASN A 21 9.01 1.51 9.77
C ASN A 21 8.04 0.46 9.19
N ALA A 22 8.43 0.01 7.98
CA ALA A 22 7.95 -1.07 7.14
C ALA A 22 6.67 -0.77 6.34
N ALA A 23 6.81 -0.82 5.00
CA ALA A 23 5.67 -0.84 4.10
C ALA A 23 4.67 -1.92 4.53
N THR A 24 3.42 -1.54 4.72
CA THR A 24 2.36 -2.45 5.19
C THR A 24 1.77 -3.23 4.02
N GLU A 25 1.46 -4.51 4.22
CA GLU A 25 0.75 -5.31 3.21
C GLU A 25 -0.74 -4.94 3.18
N LEU A 26 -1.25 -4.56 2.00
CA LEU A 26 -2.67 -4.22 1.83
C LEU A 26 -3.51 -5.47 1.61
N THR A 27 -4.78 -5.42 2.02
CA THR A 27 -5.76 -6.41 1.60
C THR A 27 -6.15 -6.19 0.13
N PRO A 28 -6.62 -7.21 -0.61
CA PRO A 28 -7.05 -7.06 -2.00
C PRO A 28 -8.13 -5.97 -2.18
N GLU A 29 -9.04 -5.80 -1.21
CA GLU A 29 -10.06 -4.76 -1.25
C GLU A 29 -9.47 -3.35 -1.15
N GLN A 30 -8.47 -3.16 -0.29
CA GLN A 30 -7.76 -1.90 -0.15
C GLN A 30 -6.94 -1.61 -1.41
N ALA A 31 -6.21 -2.62 -1.91
CA ALA A 31 -5.44 -2.56 -3.14
C ALA A 31 -6.29 -2.20 -4.37
N ALA A 32 -7.55 -2.62 -4.44
CA ALA A 32 -8.48 -2.23 -5.50
C ALA A 32 -9.02 -0.80 -5.34
N ALA A 33 -9.06 -0.27 -4.12
CA ALA A 33 -9.50 1.08 -3.80
C ALA A 33 -8.40 2.15 -3.95
N VAL A 34 -7.17 1.76 -4.25
CA VAL A 34 -6.06 2.68 -4.52
C VAL A 34 -5.37 2.29 -5.82
N LYS A 35 -4.96 3.27 -6.61
CA LYS A 35 -4.17 2.98 -7.81
C LYS A 35 -2.71 2.76 -7.39
N PRO A 36 -2.09 1.62 -7.74
CA PRO A 36 -0.66 1.46 -7.53
C PRO A 36 0.09 2.44 -8.40
N PHE A 37 1.12 3.07 -7.85
CA PHE A 37 1.94 4.03 -8.59
C PHE A 37 3.04 3.34 -9.39
N ASP A 38 3.47 2.17 -8.91
CA ASP A 38 4.48 1.33 -9.56
C ASP A 38 4.23 -0.15 -9.23
N ARG A 39 4.80 -1.03 -10.06
CA ARG A 39 4.77 -2.48 -9.88
C ARG A 39 6.20 -2.99 -9.92
N VAL A 40 6.62 -3.63 -8.84
CA VAL A 40 7.96 -4.22 -8.73
C VAL A 40 7.89 -5.73 -8.86
N VAL A 41 8.99 -6.28 -9.39
CA VAL A 41 9.18 -7.73 -9.49
C VAL A 41 10.43 -8.08 -8.71
N VAL A 42 10.27 -8.97 -7.73
CA VAL A 42 11.37 -9.50 -6.92
C VAL A 42 11.58 -10.96 -7.31
N THR A 43 12.76 -11.27 -7.81
CA THR A 43 13.15 -12.65 -8.13
C THR A 43 14.22 -13.11 -7.17
N GLY A 44 14.08 -14.31 -6.62
CA GLY A 44 15.08 -14.88 -5.73
C GLY A 44 14.74 -16.30 -5.33
N ARG A 45 15.69 -16.95 -4.68
CA ARG A 45 15.45 -18.24 -4.04
C ARG A 45 14.86 -17.99 -2.66
N PHE A 46 13.55 -18.14 -2.54
CA PHE A 46 12.83 -17.99 -1.27
C PHE A 46 12.47 -19.37 -0.73
N ASN A 47 12.81 -19.63 0.54
CA ASN A 47 12.47 -20.90 1.18
C ASN A 47 11.05 -20.88 1.78
N ALA A 48 10.50 -19.68 2.01
CA ALA A 48 9.17 -19.45 2.55
C ALA A 48 8.57 -18.16 1.98
N ILE A 49 7.24 -18.10 1.93
CA ILE A 49 6.53 -16.91 1.43
C ILE A 49 6.81 -15.66 2.29
N GLY A 50 7.07 -15.84 3.59
CA GLY A 50 7.48 -14.75 4.48
C GLY A 50 8.80 -14.09 4.08
N GLU A 51 9.75 -14.86 3.51
CA GLU A 51 11.01 -14.29 3.01
C GLU A 51 10.81 -13.49 1.72
N ALA A 52 9.94 -14.00 0.83
CA ALA A 52 9.49 -13.28 -0.36
C ALA A 52 8.82 -11.96 0.00
N VAL A 53 7.85 -11.98 0.92
CA VAL A 53 7.15 -10.78 1.42
C VAL A 53 8.14 -9.80 2.06
N LYS A 54 9.09 -10.28 2.87
CA LYS A 54 10.13 -9.42 3.46
C LYS A 54 11.04 -8.80 2.40
N ALA A 55 11.33 -9.51 1.31
CA ALA A 55 12.12 -8.97 0.21
C ALA A 55 11.35 -7.90 -0.58
N VAL A 56 10.05 -8.12 -0.81
CA VAL A 56 9.14 -7.13 -1.39
C VAL A 56 9.04 -5.90 -0.49
N SER A 57 8.83 -6.06 0.82
CA SER A 57 8.77 -4.96 1.78
C SER A 57 10.02 -4.09 1.73
N ARG A 58 11.21 -4.69 1.74
CA ARG A 58 12.47 -3.92 1.57
C ARG A 58 12.56 -3.20 0.24
N ARG A 59 12.04 -3.80 -0.85
CA ARG A 59 12.01 -3.14 -2.15
C ARG A 59 11.04 -1.98 -2.14
N ALA A 60 9.85 -2.16 -1.59
CA ALA A 60 8.83 -1.14 -1.40
C ALA A 60 9.38 0.07 -0.62
N ASP A 61 10.06 -0.18 0.50
CA ASP A 61 10.70 0.87 1.30
C ASP A 61 11.76 1.64 0.50
N LYS A 62 12.56 0.94 -0.33
CA LYS A 62 13.59 1.56 -1.18
C LYS A 62 12.99 2.45 -2.29
N GLU A 63 11.84 2.05 -2.83
CA GLU A 63 11.09 2.85 -3.82
C GLU A 63 10.27 3.97 -3.16
N GLY A 64 10.24 4.06 -1.82
CA GLY A 64 9.46 5.05 -1.09
C GLY A 64 7.96 4.75 -1.04
N ALA A 65 7.57 3.48 -1.17
CA ALA A 65 6.20 3.04 -0.98
C ALA A 65 5.88 2.94 0.52
N ALA A 66 4.67 3.34 0.90
CA ALA A 66 4.17 3.17 2.26
C ALA A 66 3.41 1.85 2.45
N SER A 67 2.93 1.27 1.36
CA SER A 67 2.27 -0.01 1.38
C SER A 67 2.56 -0.78 0.09
N PHE A 68 2.47 -2.10 0.16
CA PHE A 68 2.60 -2.97 -1.00
C PHE A 68 1.50 -4.04 -0.98
N TYR A 69 1.25 -4.65 -2.13
CA TYR A 69 0.38 -5.81 -2.25
C TYR A 69 1.03 -6.83 -3.16
N VAL A 70 1.21 -8.07 -2.67
CA VAL A 70 1.72 -9.16 -3.51
C VAL A 70 0.60 -9.62 -4.43
N VAL A 71 0.77 -9.39 -5.72
CA VAL A 71 -0.23 -9.68 -6.75
C VAL A 71 -0.08 -11.12 -7.26
N ASP A 72 1.16 -11.57 -7.41
CA ASP A 72 1.46 -12.90 -7.93
C ASP A 72 2.75 -13.44 -7.32
N THR A 73 2.79 -14.77 -7.15
CA THR A 73 4.00 -15.50 -6.80
C THR A 73 4.07 -16.74 -7.68
N SER A 74 5.08 -16.82 -8.54
CA SER A 74 5.23 -17.87 -9.53
C SER A 74 6.67 -18.39 -9.58
N ASP A 75 6.86 -19.64 -9.96
CA ASP A 75 8.20 -20.19 -10.19
C ASP A 75 8.87 -19.47 -11.36
N PHE A 76 10.16 -19.16 -11.20
CA PHE A 76 10.93 -18.36 -12.13
C PHE A 76 12.21 -19.05 -12.58
N GLY A 77 12.15 -19.57 -13.80
CA GLY A 77 13.22 -20.37 -14.38
C GLY A 77 13.32 -21.73 -13.67
N ASN A 78 13.68 -22.78 -14.41
CA ASN A 78 13.77 -24.16 -13.91
C ASN A 78 14.84 -24.39 -12.80
N SER A 79 15.30 -23.33 -12.13
CA SER A 79 16.30 -23.33 -11.05
C SER A 79 15.69 -23.33 -9.64
N GLY A 80 14.35 -23.35 -9.52
CA GLY A 80 13.67 -23.26 -8.21
C GLY A 80 13.76 -21.87 -7.58
N ASN A 81 13.91 -20.83 -8.40
CA ASN A 81 13.72 -19.46 -7.94
C ASN A 81 12.24 -19.11 -8.04
N TRP A 82 11.81 -18.19 -7.20
CA TRP A 82 10.46 -17.63 -7.25
C TRP A 82 10.53 -16.20 -7.76
N ARG A 83 9.53 -15.84 -8.54
CA ARG A 83 9.22 -14.48 -8.95
C ARG A 83 7.99 -14.04 -8.16
N VAL A 84 8.13 -12.91 -7.50
CA VAL A 84 7.09 -12.30 -6.69
C VAL A 84 6.81 -10.94 -7.30
N VAL A 85 5.58 -10.74 -7.76
CA VAL A 85 5.12 -9.48 -8.34
C VAL A 85 4.34 -8.74 -7.28
N ALA A 86 4.70 -7.49 -7.02
CA ALA A 86 4.04 -6.68 -6.02
C ALA A 86 3.74 -5.27 -6.53
N ASP A 87 2.54 -4.82 -6.22
CA ASP A 87 2.07 -3.46 -6.46
C ASP A 87 2.46 -2.56 -5.30
N LEU A 88 2.97 -1.37 -5.62
CA LEU A 88 3.43 -0.39 -4.65
C LEU A 88 2.46 0.78 -4.54
N TYR A 89 2.26 1.25 -3.31
CA TYR A 89 1.33 2.32 -2.98
C TYR A 89 2.05 3.39 -2.15
N LYS A 90 1.89 4.66 -2.51
CA LYS A 90 2.41 5.78 -1.73
C LYS A 90 1.61 5.97 -0.45
N ALA A 91 2.19 6.60 0.57
CA ALA A 91 1.45 7.04 1.77
C ALA A 91 0.29 7.97 1.39
N ASP A 92 0.53 8.81 0.39
CA ASP A 92 -0.41 9.78 -0.16
C ASP A 92 -1.22 9.22 -1.33
N ALA A 93 -1.12 7.90 -1.63
CA ALA A 93 -2.00 7.29 -2.60
C ALA A 93 -3.42 7.47 -2.08
N GLU A 94 -4.15 8.41 -2.68
CA GLU A 94 -5.51 8.75 -2.27
C GLU A 94 -6.30 7.46 -2.13
N LYS A 95 -6.57 7.04 -0.88
CA LYS A 95 -7.62 6.06 -0.62
C LYS A 95 -8.82 6.64 -1.32
N GLN A 96 -9.28 6.01 -2.41
CA GLN A 96 -10.49 6.43 -3.09
C GLN A 96 -11.54 6.47 -1.99
N LYS A 97 -11.90 7.68 -1.56
CA LYS A 97 -12.87 7.85 -0.49
C LYS A 97 -14.13 7.26 -1.08
N LYS A 98 -14.45 6.03 -0.70
CA LYS A 98 -15.76 5.47 -0.96
C LYS A 98 -16.69 6.38 -0.16
N GLN A 99 -17.22 7.37 -0.86
CA GLN A 99 -18.27 8.24 -0.37
C GLN A 99 -19.45 7.30 -0.16
N VAL A 100 -19.54 6.73 1.04
CA VAL A 100 -20.72 6.04 1.50
C VAL A 100 -21.75 7.14 1.67
N ILE A 101 -22.50 7.39 0.60
CA ILE A 101 -23.79 8.04 0.67
C ILE A 101 -24.77 6.98 1.16
N ALA A 102 -25.11 7.05 2.44
CA ALA A 102 -26.28 6.40 3.01
C ALA A 102 -26.91 7.36 4.01
#